data_AF-A0AAP8N7N8-F1
#
_entry.id   AF-A0AAP8N7N8-F1
#
_cell.length_a   1.000
_cell.length_b   1.000
_cell.length_c   1.000
_cell.angle_alpha   90.00
_cell.angle_beta   90.00
_cell.angle_gamma   90.00
#
_symmetry.space_group_name_H-M   'P 1'
#
loop_
_entity.id
_entity.type
_entity.pdbx_description
1 polymer ?
#
loop_
_entity_poly.entity_id
_entity_poly.type
_entity_poly.pdbx_seq_one_letter_code
_entity_poly.pdbx_strand_id
1 'polypeptide(L)'
;AYALAYLKSHPEVQQNMTCMVRQMQTTAQGIPLEIYCFTRTTAWADYERIQGDIFDYLLAVLPEFGLSLYQQPSGGDLRAGLLPAMLGASH
;
A
#
# COMPACT_ATOMS: atom_id res chain seq x y z
N ALA A 1 -12.30 1.81 -6.81
CA ALA A 1 -12.65 3.06 -7.52
C ALA A 1 -11.64 4.18 -7.27
N TYR A 2 -11.36 4.52 -6.00
CA TYR A 2 -10.46 5.61 -5.63
C TYR A 2 -9.04 5.52 -6.23
N ALA A 3 -8.32 4.42 -5.98
CA ALA A 3 -6.95 4.25 -6.47
C ALA A 3 -6.83 4.36 -8.01
N LEU A 4 -7.80 3.81 -8.76
CA LEU A 4 -7.82 3.95 -10.22
C LEU A 4 -8.04 5.41 -10.65
N ALA A 5 -8.93 6.15 -9.97
CA ALA A 5 -9.15 7.56 -10.24
C ALA A 5 -7.90 8.40 -9.95
N TYR A 6 -7.22 8.11 -8.83
CA TYR A 6 -5.93 8.71 -8.49
C TYR A 6 -4.90 8.50 -9.61
N LEU A 7 -4.68 7.25 -10.05
CA LEU A 7 -3.73 6.95 -11.13
C LEU A 7 -4.11 7.63 -12.46
N LYS A 8 -5.41 7.71 -12.78
CA LYS A 8 -5.90 8.41 -13.98
C LYS A 8 -5.73 9.93 -13.91
N SER A 9 -5.65 10.50 -12.71
CA SER A 9 -5.36 11.91 -12.49
C SER A 9 -3.86 12.21 -12.34
N HIS A 10 -3.03 11.19 -12.18
CA HIS A 10 -1.60 11.36 -11.91
C HIS A 10 -0.87 11.86 -13.17
N PRO A 11 -0.23 13.05 -13.13
CA PRO A 11 0.31 13.71 -14.33
C PRO A 11 1.47 12.93 -15.00
N GLU A 12 2.14 12.09 -14.22
CA GLU A 12 3.29 11.29 -14.64
C GLU A 12 2.95 9.86 -15.05
N VAL A 13 1.67 9.45 -14.89
CA VAL A 13 1.16 8.18 -15.41
C VAL A 13 0.74 8.36 -16.87
N GLN A 14 1.08 7.40 -17.71
CA GLN A 14 0.76 7.38 -19.12
C GLN A 14 -0.70 6.94 -19.34
N GLN A 15 -1.53 7.90 -19.72
CA GLN A 15 -2.99 7.74 -19.78
C GLN A 15 -3.49 7.01 -21.04
N ASN A 16 -2.66 6.96 -22.10
CA ASN A 16 -3.00 6.30 -23.36
C ASN A 16 -2.65 4.80 -23.38
N MET A 17 -2.24 4.24 -22.25
CA MET A 17 -1.91 2.83 -22.10
C MET A 17 -2.79 2.20 -21.02
N THR A 18 -2.70 0.87 -20.88
CA THR A 18 -3.46 0.14 -19.87
C THR A 18 -3.19 0.68 -18.46
N CYS A 19 -4.27 1.06 -17.78
CA CYS A 19 -4.26 1.46 -16.38
C CYS A 19 -5.38 0.70 -15.66
N MET A 20 -5.02 -0.08 -14.65
CA MET A 20 -5.91 -1.00 -13.96
C MET A 20 -5.59 -1.02 -12.46
N VAL A 21 -6.65 -1.06 -11.65
CA VAL A 21 -6.56 -1.45 -10.25
C VAL A 21 -7.62 -2.51 -10.00
N ARG A 22 -7.22 -3.68 -9.50
CA ARG A 22 -8.16 -4.76 -9.18
C ARG A 22 -7.81 -5.42 -7.85
N GLN A 23 -8.84 -5.96 -7.21
CA GLN A 23 -8.66 -6.89 -6.10
C GLN A 23 -8.26 -8.25 -6.66
N MET A 24 -7.29 -8.89 -6.03
CA MET A 24 -6.91 -10.26 -6.32
C MET A 24 -7.74 -11.23 -5.46
N GLN A 25 -7.50 -12.53 -5.63
CA GLN A 25 -8.09 -13.54 -4.77
C GLN A 25 -7.69 -13.30 -3.31
N THR A 26 -8.67 -13.39 -2.40
CA THR A 26 -8.44 -13.26 -0.96
C THR A 26 -7.46 -14.33 -0.48
N THR A 27 -6.57 -13.94 0.42
CA THR A 27 -5.61 -14.84 1.08
C THR A 27 -5.77 -14.75 2.60
N ALA A 28 -4.97 -15.53 3.34
CA ALA A 28 -4.89 -15.40 4.80
C ALA A 28 -4.36 -14.03 5.27
N GLN A 29 -3.75 -13.26 4.36
CA GLN A 29 -3.18 -11.93 4.61
C GLN A 29 -4.13 -10.79 4.18
N GLY A 30 -5.38 -11.11 3.83
CA GLY A 30 -6.39 -10.14 3.41
C GLY A 30 -6.66 -10.18 1.91
N ILE A 31 -7.09 -9.04 1.34
CA ILE A 31 -7.42 -8.92 -0.07
C ILE A 31 -6.30 -8.13 -0.76
N PRO A 32 -5.42 -8.79 -1.54
CA PRO A 32 -4.36 -8.09 -2.24
C PRO A 32 -4.93 -7.16 -3.33
N LEU A 33 -4.28 -6.02 -3.53
CA LEU A 33 -4.57 -5.11 -4.64
C LEU A 33 -3.47 -5.21 -5.68
N GLU A 34 -3.86 -5.46 -6.93
CA GLU A 34 -2.97 -5.32 -8.08
C GLU A 34 -3.16 -3.94 -8.67
N ILE A 35 -2.05 -3.21 -8.81
CA ILE A 35 -1.96 -1.90 -9.46
C ILE A 35 -1.10 -2.06 -10.70
N TYR A 36 -1.65 -1.72 -11.85
CA TYR A 36 -0.96 -1.79 -13.13
C TYR A 36 -1.12 -0.47 -13.88
N CYS A 37 -0.01 0.17 -14.22
CA CYS A 37 0.04 1.40 -14.99
C CYS A 37 1.42 1.59 -15.63
N PHE A 38 1.51 2.47 -16.62
CA PHE A 38 2.77 2.87 -17.23
C PHE A 38 3.13 4.29 -16.82
N THR A 39 4.42 4.59 -16.64
CA THR A 39 4.92 5.94 -16.46
C THR A 39 5.11 6.64 -17.80
N ARG A 40 5.13 7.97 -17.82
CA ARG A 40 5.43 8.77 -19.03
C ARG A 40 6.93 8.80 -19.39
N THR A 41 7.77 8.22 -18.54
CA THR A 41 9.22 8.20 -18.65
C THR A 41 9.74 6.78 -18.49
N THR A 42 10.87 6.50 -19.14
CA THR A 42 11.65 5.26 -18.96
C THR A 42 12.94 5.49 -18.19
N ALA A 43 13.19 6.73 -17.72
CA ALA A 43 14.35 7.04 -16.89
C ALA A 43 14.20 6.36 -15.53
N TRP A 44 15.22 5.59 -15.13
CA TRP A 44 15.16 4.73 -13.96
C TRP A 44 14.84 5.49 -12.66
N ALA A 45 15.55 6.58 -12.39
CA ALA A 45 15.36 7.36 -11.17
C ALA A 45 13.95 7.98 -11.07
N ASP A 46 13.41 8.49 -12.18
CA ASP A 46 12.05 9.04 -12.21
C ASP A 46 11.01 7.94 -12.07
N TYR A 47 11.22 6.79 -12.71
CA TYR A 47 10.35 5.63 -12.58
C TYR A 47 10.23 5.16 -11.12
N GLU A 48 11.36 5.01 -10.42
CA GLU A 48 11.38 4.62 -9.01
C GLU A 48 10.70 5.66 -8.12
N ARG A 49 10.96 6.95 -8.35
CA ARG A 49 10.30 8.03 -7.60
C ARG A 49 8.77 8.00 -7.82
N ILE A 50 8.30 7.93 -9.06
CA ILE A 50 6.86 7.90 -9.37
C ILE A 50 6.21 6.68 -8.71
N GLN A 51 6.87 5.52 -8.75
CA GLN A 51 6.40 4.33 -8.06
C GLN A 51 6.27 4.57 -6.55
N GLY A 52 7.29 5.14 -5.92
CA GLY A 52 7.27 5.52 -4.50
C GLY A 52 6.13 6.47 -4.16
N ASP A 53 6.01 7.58 -4.88
CA ASP A 53 4.98 8.61 -4.67
C ASP A 53 3.56 8.02 -4.76
N ILE A 54 3.32 7.09 -5.70
CA ILE A 54 2.05 6.38 -5.82
C ILE A 54 1.76 5.55 -4.58
N PHE A 55 2.72 4.74 -4.11
CA PHE A 55 2.51 3.89 -2.95
C PHE A 55 2.40 4.68 -1.65
N ASP A 56 3.24 5.70 -1.45
CA ASP A 56 3.20 6.57 -0.27
C ASP A 56 1.83 7.23 -0.11
N TYR A 57 1.29 7.77 -1.21
CA TYR A 57 -0.06 8.35 -1.20
C TYR A 57 -1.13 7.30 -0.88
N LEU A 58 -1.11 6.16 -1.56
CA LEU A 58 -2.12 5.12 -1.36
C LEU A 58 -2.09 4.57 0.06
N LEU A 59 -0.91 4.38 0.65
CA LEU A 59 -0.74 3.96 2.04
C LEU A 59 -1.22 5.03 3.02
N ALA A 60 -0.93 6.30 2.76
CA ALA A 60 -1.36 7.41 3.60
C ALA A 60 -2.88 7.57 3.67
N VAL A 61 -3.60 7.25 2.58
CA VAL A 61 -5.07 7.34 2.54
C VAL A 61 -5.78 6.09 3.04
N LEU A 62 -5.09 4.97 3.28
CA LEU A 62 -5.74 3.73 3.76
C LEU A 62 -6.61 3.95 5.02
N PRO A 63 -6.15 4.69 6.06
CA PRO A 63 -6.93 4.87 7.29
C PRO A 63 -8.25 5.61 7.06
N GLU A 64 -8.33 6.50 6.07
CA GLU A 64 -9.56 7.23 5.71
C GLU A 64 -10.69 6.30 5.22
N PHE A 65 -10.33 5.12 4.72
CA PHE A 65 -11.27 4.08 4.32
C PHE A 65 -11.49 3.02 5.41
N GLY A 66 -10.95 3.23 6.61
CA GLY A 66 -10.95 2.23 7.68
C GLY A 66 -10.13 0.99 7.32
N LEU A 67 -9.15 1.13 6.41
CA LEU A 67 -8.27 0.06 5.98
C LEU A 67 -6.90 0.19 6.66
N SER A 68 -6.23 -0.94 6.82
CA SER A 68 -4.87 -1.03 7.36
C SER A 68 -4.02 -1.91 6.47
N LEU A 69 -2.72 -1.58 6.39
CA LEU A 69 -1.76 -2.43 5.69
C LEU A 69 -1.53 -3.71 6.50
N TYR A 70 -1.70 -4.87 5.86
CA TYR A 70 -1.24 -6.12 6.45
C TYR A 70 0.29 -6.15 6.44
N GLN A 71 0.90 -6.37 7.60
CA GLN A 71 2.32 -6.67 7.73
C GLN A 71 2.44 -8.01 8.46
N GLN A 72 3.32 -8.88 7.95
CA GLN A 72 3.58 -10.13 8.65
C GLN A 72 4.28 -9.81 9.98
N PRO A 73 3.74 -10.25 11.13
CA PRO A 73 4.35 -9.94 12.42
C PRO A 73 5.76 -10.52 12.47
N SER A 74 6.69 -9.70 12.94
CA SER A 74 8.08 -10.03 13.17
C SER A 74 8.34 -10.34 14.64
N GLY A 75 9.50 -10.91 14.96
CA GLY A 75 9.89 -11.17 16.35
C GLY A 75 9.92 -9.89 17.23
N GLY A 76 10.15 -8.72 16.62
CA GLY A 76 10.08 -7.43 17.31
C GLY A 76 8.67 -7.06 17.76
N ASP A 77 7.67 -7.34 16.92
CA ASP A 77 6.25 -7.03 17.20
C ASP A 77 5.72 -7.88 18.37
N LEU A 78 6.12 -9.16 18.42
CA LEU A 78 5.79 -10.04 19.54
C LEU A 78 6.40 -9.55 20.86
N ARG A 79 7.65 -9.09 20.83
CA ARG A 79 8.33 -8.56 22.02
C ARG A 79 7.65 -7.27 22.52
N ALA A 80 7.24 -6.39 21.61
CA ALA A 80 6.51 -5.16 21.94
C ALA A 80 5.11 -5.43 22.53
N GLY A 81 4.42 -6.50 22.09
CA GLY A 81 3.11 -6.90 22.63
C GLY A 81 3.16 -7.67 23.96
N LEU A 82 4.24 -8.45 24.21
CA LEU A 82 4.39 -9.25 25.43
C LEU A 82 4.87 -8.44 26.66
N LEU A 83 5.66 -7.38 26.45
CA LEU A 83 6.18 -6.54 27.54
C LEU A 83 5.08 -5.79 28.32
N PRO A 84 4.07 -5.16 27.68
CA PRO A 84 2.94 -4.55 28.38
C PRO A 84 2.05 -5.57 29.11
N ALA A 85 1.85 -6.77 28.52
CA ALA A 85 1.02 -7.81 29.10
C ALA A 85 1.62 -8.41 30.39
N MET A 86 2.96 -8.50 30.48
CA MET A 86 3.65 -9.00 31.68
C MET A 86 3.73 -7.96 32.81
N LEU A 87 3.79 -6.67 32.48
CA LEU A 87 3.80 -5.57 33.45
C LEU A 87 2.39 -5.22 33.97
N GLY A 88 1.32 -5.57 33.25
CA GLY A 88 -0.07 -5.40 33.67
C GLY A 88 -0.65 -6.54 34.53
N ALA A 89 0.08 -7.65 34.69
CA ALA A 89 -0.37 -8.81 35.49
C ALA A 89 0.01 -8.73 36.98
N SER A 90 0.48 -7.57 37.44
CA SER A 90 0.88 -7.33 38.83
C SER A 90 -0.02 -6.29 39.51
N HIS A 91 -1.35 -6.44 39.44
CA HIS A 91 -2.31 -5.78 40.34
C HIS A 91 -3.62 -6.57 40.42
#